data_AF-A0A7J5Z704-F1
#
_entry.id   AF-A0A7J5Z704-F1
#
_cell.length_a   1.000
_cell.length_b   1.000
_cell.length_c   1.000
_cell.angle_alpha   90.00
_cell.angle_beta   90.00
_cell.angle_gamma   90.00
#
_symmetry.space_group_name_H-M   'P 1'
#
loop_
_entity.id
_entity.type
_entity.pdbx_description
1 polymer ?
#
loop_
_entity_poly.entity_id
_entity_poly.type
_entity_poly.pdbx_seq_one_letter_code
_entity_poly.pdbx_strand_id
1 'polypeptide(L)'
;MANLAFVQGHLDHVSTDQSQLGFCAMATSSEKAEKLFKAAMSFMLSGGTPEDDNAVIEMSLKLATIYAEQNKTELAEHGFRFCLESLQEKLQREEKVEPTGEEAEPTGEEAEPTGEEAEPTEQRKDSRLLLGLCFDSRARYHQEAVHAIQEGLKEVKKRREEVKKKEEEEED
;
A
#
# COMPACT_ATOMS: atom_id res chain seq x y z
N MET A 1 48.15 -33.51 -12.77
CA MET A 1 46.85 -32.88 -13.09
C MET A 1 46.11 -32.66 -11.79
N ALA A 2 46.23 -31.46 -11.22
CA ALA A 2 45.49 -31.06 -10.03
C ALA A 2 45.12 -29.59 -10.21
N ASN A 3 43.84 -29.34 -10.46
CA ASN A 3 43.12 -28.11 -10.09
C ASN A 3 41.81 -28.05 -10.89
N LEU A 4 40.74 -28.57 -10.30
CA LEU A 4 39.38 -28.17 -10.68
C LEU A 4 38.34 -28.46 -9.58
N ALA A 5 38.70 -28.25 -8.31
CA ALA A 5 37.80 -28.48 -7.18
C ALA A 5 37.75 -27.33 -6.14
N PHE A 6 38.41 -26.20 -6.40
CA PHE A 6 38.48 -25.10 -5.42
C PHE A 6 37.58 -23.89 -5.75
N VAL A 7 36.90 -23.87 -6.92
CA VAL A 7 36.17 -22.68 -7.39
C VAL A 7 34.66 -22.95 -7.53
N GLN A 8 34.08 -23.75 -6.64
CA GLN A 8 32.62 -23.99 -6.63
C GLN A 8 31.99 -23.83 -5.24
N GLY A 9 32.70 -23.29 -4.25
CA GLY A 9 32.18 -23.07 -2.89
C GLY A 9 32.09 -21.62 -2.44
N HIS A 10 32.53 -20.66 -3.27
CA HIS A 10 32.68 -19.25 -2.84
C HIS A 10 31.68 -18.28 -3.50
N LEU A 11 30.82 -18.76 -4.40
CA LEU A 11 29.90 -17.89 -5.15
C LEU A 11 28.49 -17.81 -4.53
N ASP A 12 28.10 -18.77 -3.69
CA ASP A 12 26.76 -18.76 -3.05
C ASP A 12 26.71 -17.91 -1.76
N HIS A 13 27.85 -17.65 -1.11
CA HIS A 13 27.86 -16.84 0.13
C HIS A 13 27.96 -15.31 -0.16
N VAL A 14 28.54 -14.93 -1.30
CA VAL A 14 28.71 -13.50 -1.66
C VAL A 14 27.43 -12.88 -2.21
N SER A 15 26.55 -13.68 -2.84
CA SER A 15 25.28 -13.20 -3.41
C SER A 15 24.27 -12.79 -2.32
N THR A 16 24.21 -13.53 -1.21
CA THR A 16 23.35 -13.21 -0.06
C THR A 16 23.85 -11.99 0.70
N ASP A 17 25.17 -11.81 0.84
CA ASP A 17 25.75 -10.66 1.55
C ASP A 17 25.55 -9.34 0.79
N GLN A 18 25.66 -9.34 -0.55
CA GLN A 18 25.45 -8.13 -1.34
C GLN A 18 23.96 -7.72 -1.40
N SER A 19 23.07 -8.71 -1.38
CA SER A 19 21.62 -8.51 -1.25
C SER A 19 21.23 -8.03 0.16
N GLN A 20 21.87 -8.54 1.21
CA GLN A 20 21.65 -8.10 2.60
C GLN A 20 22.27 -6.72 2.89
N LEU A 21 23.42 -6.39 2.31
CA LEU A 21 24.01 -5.04 2.37
C LEU A 21 23.14 -4.03 1.61
N GLY A 22 22.60 -4.42 0.45
CA GLY A 22 21.61 -3.61 -0.29
C GLY A 22 20.29 -3.44 0.47
N PHE A 23 19.78 -4.51 1.08
CA PHE A 23 18.57 -4.48 1.92
C PHE A 23 18.79 -3.66 3.21
N CYS A 24 19.96 -3.75 3.85
CA CYS A 24 20.31 -2.94 5.01
C CYS A 24 20.51 -1.46 4.64
N ALA A 25 21.12 -1.17 3.48
CA ALA A 25 21.23 0.19 2.94
C ALA A 25 19.87 0.78 2.56
N MET A 26 18.93 -0.02 2.06
CA MET A 26 17.54 0.39 1.80
C MET A 26 16.72 0.54 3.09
N ALA A 27 16.85 -0.38 4.04
CA ALA A 27 16.19 -0.33 5.35
C ALA A 27 16.62 0.91 6.16
N THR A 28 17.92 1.26 6.11
CA THR A 28 18.43 2.50 6.73
C THR A 28 17.94 3.78 6.06
N SER A 29 17.48 3.71 4.81
CA SER A 29 16.78 4.83 4.13
C SER A 29 15.33 4.94 4.60
N SER A 30 14.63 3.80 4.71
CA SER A 30 13.22 3.76 5.10
C SER A 30 12.96 4.25 6.54
N GLU A 31 13.83 3.90 7.49
CA GLU A 31 13.70 4.39 8.88
C GLU A 31 13.90 5.91 9.01
N LYS A 32 14.79 6.49 8.20
CA LYS A 32 15.00 7.94 8.14
C LYS A 32 13.81 8.61 7.46
N ALA A 33 13.28 7.99 6.40
CA ALA A 33 12.08 8.47 5.72
C ALA A 33 10.90 8.54 6.70
N GLU A 34 10.60 7.47 7.44
CA GLU A 34 9.51 7.45 8.44
C GLU A 34 9.60 8.64 9.40
N LYS A 35 10.79 8.92 9.94
CA LYS A 35 11.01 10.05 10.86
C LYS A 35 10.75 11.40 10.20
N LEU A 36 11.21 11.58 8.97
CA LEU A 36 10.98 12.81 8.19
C LEU A 36 9.51 13.00 7.86
N PHE A 37 8.82 11.94 7.42
CA PHE A 37 7.39 11.99 7.11
C PHE A 37 6.55 12.29 8.35
N LYS A 38 6.86 11.67 9.50
CA LYS A 38 6.20 12.00 10.78
C LYS A 38 6.43 13.45 11.21
N ALA A 39 7.66 13.94 11.10
CA ALA A 39 7.99 15.33 11.43
C ALA A 39 7.26 16.31 10.50
N ALA A 40 7.26 16.05 9.19
CA ALA A 40 6.55 16.86 8.21
C ALA A 40 5.03 16.85 8.45
N MET A 41 4.44 15.69 8.73
CA MET A 41 3.02 15.57 9.05
C MET A 41 2.66 16.32 10.34
N SER A 42 3.46 16.19 11.39
CA SER A 42 3.30 16.95 12.63
C SER A 42 3.39 18.47 12.38
N PHE A 43 4.29 18.91 11.50
CA PHE A 43 4.39 20.32 11.10
C PHE A 43 3.13 20.81 10.38
N MET A 44 2.57 20.03 9.45
CA MET A 44 1.31 20.39 8.77
C MET A 44 0.14 20.49 9.75
N LEU A 45 -0.02 19.49 10.63
CA LEU A 45 -1.12 19.47 11.61
C LEU A 45 -0.98 20.59 12.64
N SER A 46 0.22 20.86 13.14
CA SER A 46 0.47 22.00 14.04
C SER A 46 0.34 23.36 13.34
N GLY A 47 0.52 23.39 12.02
CA GLY A 47 0.24 24.55 11.16
C GLY A 47 -1.24 24.80 10.88
N GLY A 48 -2.13 23.91 11.36
CA GLY A 48 -3.58 24.03 11.18
C GLY A 48 -4.11 23.45 9.87
N THR A 49 -3.28 22.73 9.10
CA THR A 49 -3.77 21.98 7.94
C THR A 49 -4.72 20.88 8.42
N PRO A 50 -5.93 20.78 7.87
CA PRO A 50 -6.90 19.79 8.33
C PRO A 50 -6.48 18.37 7.91
N GLU A 51 -6.90 17.37 8.68
CA GLU A 51 -6.52 15.96 8.46
C GLU A 51 -7.06 15.38 7.15
N ASP A 52 -8.16 15.94 6.63
CA ASP A 52 -8.79 15.59 5.37
C ASP A 52 -8.26 16.42 4.17
N ASP A 53 -7.23 17.24 4.38
CA ASP A 53 -6.55 17.94 3.29
C ASP A 53 -5.79 16.96 2.41
N ASN A 54 -5.81 17.20 1.09
CA ASN A 54 -5.17 16.30 0.13
C ASN A 54 -3.65 16.18 0.41
N ALA A 55 -2.99 17.23 0.92
CA ALA A 55 -1.58 17.18 1.26
C ALA A 55 -1.30 16.28 2.48
N VAL A 56 -2.17 16.29 3.49
CA VAL A 56 -2.04 15.43 4.68
C VAL A 56 -2.31 13.97 4.31
N ILE A 57 -3.31 13.73 3.46
CA ILE A 57 -3.63 12.39 2.97
C ILE A 57 -2.49 11.84 2.10
N GLU A 58 -1.88 12.65 1.21
CA GLU A 58 -0.75 12.22 0.40
C GLU A 58 0.46 11.83 1.26
N MET A 59 0.75 12.63 2.29
CA MET A 59 1.83 12.33 3.23
C MET A 59 1.53 11.07 4.06
N SER A 60 0.26 10.86 4.41
CA SER A 60 -0.20 9.65 5.12
C SER A 60 -0.08 8.41 4.24
N LEU A 61 -0.39 8.51 2.93
CA LEU A 61 -0.24 7.42 1.97
C LEU A 61 1.23 7.03 1.78
N LYS A 62 2.12 8.02 1.70
CA LYS A 62 3.58 7.79 1.63
C LYS A 62 4.08 7.10 2.90
N LEU A 63 3.61 7.53 4.07
CA LEU A 63 3.96 6.90 5.35
C LEU A 63 3.44 5.45 5.45
N ALA A 64 2.22 5.17 4.96
CA ALA A 64 1.67 3.82 4.91
C ALA A 64 2.52 2.89 4.03
N THR A 65 3.00 3.40 2.89
CA THR A 65 3.89 2.66 1.98
C THR A 65 5.25 2.36 2.65
N ILE A 66 5.80 3.34 3.38
CA ILE A 66 7.01 3.14 4.18
C ILE A 66 6.80 2.06 5.25
N TYR A 67 5.64 2.04 5.93
CA TYR A 67 5.34 0.99 6.90
C TYR A 67 5.20 -0.38 6.26
N ALA A 68 4.65 -0.47 5.05
CA ALA A 68 4.58 -1.71 4.29
C ALA A 68 5.99 -2.26 4.00
N GLU A 69 6.91 -1.42 3.52
CA GLU A 69 8.31 -1.80 3.26
C GLU A 69 9.05 -2.24 4.53
N GLN A 70 8.71 -1.65 5.68
CA GLN A 70 9.30 -1.99 6.98
C GLN A 70 8.65 -3.21 7.65
N ASN A 71 7.71 -3.90 6.98
CA ASN A 71 6.95 -5.01 7.54
C ASN A 71 6.12 -4.64 8.79
N LYS A 72 5.78 -3.35 8.96
CA LYS A 72 4.90 -2.85 10.03
C LYS A 72 3.44 -2.94 9.57
N THR A 73 2.95 -4.18 9.44
CA THR A 73 1.67 -4.50 8.80
C THR A 73 0.47 -3.77 9.40
N GLU A 74 0.37 -3.73 10.73
CA GLU A 74 -0.75 -3.08 11.43
C GLU A 74 -0.81 -1.57 11.15
N LEU A 75 0.37 -0.91 11.13
CA LEU A 75 0.46 0.52 10.86
C LEU A 75 0.20 0.84 9.39
N ALA A 76 0.67 -0.02 8.47
CA ALA A 76 0.40 0.12 7.04
C ALA A 76 -1.11 0.02 6.76
N GLU A 77 -1.79 -1.01 7.27
CA GLU A 77 -3.24 -1.18 7.13
C GLU A 77 -4.00 0.02 7.70
N HIS A 78 -3.60 0.52 8.87
CA HIS A 78 -4.23 1.69 9.46
C HIS A 78 -4.06 2.93 8.58
N GLY A 79 -2.85 3.16 8.07
CA GLY A 79 -2.57 4.28 7.17
C GLY A 79 -3.36 4.20 5.86
N PHE A 80 -3.45 3.02 5.24
CA PHE A 80 -4.27 2.83 4.04
C PHE A 80 -5.76 3.04 4.32
N ARG A 81 -6.26 2.52 5.47
CA ARG A 81 -7.65 2.71 5.86
C ARG A 81 -7.98 4.19 6.07
N PHE A 82 -7.16 4.92 6.81
CA PHE A 82 -7.33 6.35 7.01
C PHE A 82 -7.41 7.11 5.68
N CYS A 83 -6.48 6.86 4.76
CA CYS A 83 -6.48 7.57 3.47
C CYS A 83 -7.76 7.29 2.65
N LEU A 84 -8.22 6.03 2.64
CA LEU A 84 -9.42 5.64 1.91
C LEU A 84 -10.68 6.26 2.52
N GLU A 85 -10.84 6.16 3.83
CA GLU A 85 -12.01 6.70 4.54
C GLU A 85 -12.08 8.23 4.38
N SER A 86 -10.99 8.95 4.61
CA SER A 86 -10.93 10.41 4.48
C SER A 86 -11.29 10.87 3.05
N LEU A 87 -10.78 10.21 2.01
CA LEU A 87 -11.07 10.57 0.62
C LEU A 87 -12.50 10.21 0.18
N GLN A 88 -13.00 9.06 0.62
CA GLN A 88 -14.37 8.64 0.31
C GLN A 88 -15.39 9.57 0.98
N GLU A 89 -15.19 9.90 2.25
CA GLU A 89 -16.06 10.83 2.97
C GLU A 89 -16.03 12.24 2.35
N LYS A 90 -14.85 12.71 1.94
CA LYS A 90 -14.69 14.00 1.27
C LYS A 90 -15.45 14.05 -0.05
N LEU A 91 -15.29 13.03 -0.89
CA LEU A 91 -16.00 12.95 -2.18
C LEU A 91 -17.52 12.79 -2.00
N GLN A 92 -17.96 12.03 -1.01
CA GLN A 92 -19.39 11.91 -0.67
C GLN A 92 -19.98 13.23 -0.18
N ARG A 93 -19.22 14.00 0.60
CA ARG A 93 -19.63 15.33 1.06
C ARG A 93 -19.78 16.30 -0.11
N GLU A 94 -18.86 16.26 -1.06
CA GLU A 94 -18.93 17.06 -2.29
C GLU A 94 -20.12 16.63 -3.17
N GLU A 95 -20.44 15.35 -3.26
CA GLU A 95 -21.60 14.83 -4.00
C GLU A 95 -22.94 15.22 -3.34
N LYS A 96 -23.01 15.20 -2.00
CA LYS A 96 -24.24 15.52 -1.26
C LYS A 96 -24.58 17.02 -1.20
N VAL A 97 -23.65 17.90 -1.58
CA VAL A 97 -23.94 19.34 -1.72
C VAL A 97 -24.65 19.64 -3.05
N GLU A 98 -24.64 18.71 -4.01
CA GLU A 98 -25.24 18.88 -5.34
C GLU A 98 -26.74 18.53 -5.51
N PRO A 99 -27.55 18.19 -4.48
CA PRO A 99 -29.01 18.16 -4.62
C PRO A 99 -29.67 19.12 -3.62
N THR A 100 -29.63 20.42 -3.90
CA THR A 100 -30.68 21.35 -3.47
C THR A 100 -31.07 22.25 -4.63
N GLY A 101 -31.43 21.62 -5.75
CA GLY A 101 -32.46 22.14 -6.63
C GLY A 101 -33.80 21.94 -5.93
N GLU A 102 -34.58 23.01 -5.84
CA GLU A 102 -35.82 23.14 -5.11
C GLU A 102 -36.83 22.02 -5.41
N GLU A 103 -37.59 21.65 -4.37
CA GLU A 103 -38.84 20.90 -4.49
C GLU A 103 -39.77 21.62 -5.50
N ALA A 104 -39.82 21.12 -6.73
CA ALA A 104 -40.91 21.38 -7.67
C ALA A 104 -41.45 20.03 -8.16
N GLU A 105 -42.76 19.90 -8.01
CA GLU A 105 -43.57 18.69 -8.16
C GLU A 105 -43.43 17.93 -9.50
N PRO A 106 -43.80 16.63 -9.53
CA PRO A 106 -43.70 15.80 -10.73
C PRO A 106 -44.89 16.07 -11.66
N THR A 107 -44.70 16.94 -12.65
CA THR A 107 -45.56 16.97 -13.84
C THR A 107 -44.74 16.53 -15.04
N GLY A 108 -45.11 15.37 -15.56
CA GLY A 108 -44.42 14.71 -16.65
C GLY A 108 -44.44 15.51 -17.94
N GLU A 109 -43.26 15.63 -18.53
CA GLU A 109 -43.03 15.59 -19.96
C GLU A 109 -41.56 15.20 -20.14
N GLU A 110 -41.29 14.37 -21.14
CA GLU A 110 -39.97 13.84 -21.49
C GLU A 110 -39.01 15.01 -21.76
N ALA A 111 -38.29 15.45 -20.72
CA ALA A 111 -37.20 16.39 -20.82
C ALA A 111 -35.90 15.58 -20.82
N GLU A 112 -35.16 15.71 -21.91
CA GLU A 112 -33.81 15.18 -22.08
C GLU A 112 -32.95 15.46 -20.83
N PRO A 113 -32.05 14.54 -20.43
CA PRO A 113 -31.07 14.86 -19.40
C PRO A 113 -30.10 15.88 -19.99
N THR A 114 -30.41 17.16 -19.80
CA THR A 114 -29.44 18.25 -19.98
C THR A 114 -28.35 18.05 -18.94
N GLY A 115 -27.32 17.30 -19.35
CA GLY A 115 -26.06 17.18 -18.65
C GLY A 115 -25.36 18.52 -18.64
N GLU A 116 -25.69 19.36 -17.67
CA GLU A 116 -24.71 20.28 -17.12
C GLU A 116 -23.78 19.44 -16.24
N GLU A 117 -22.77 18.85 -16.88
CA GLU A 117 -21.57 18.39 -16.19
C GLU A 117 -20.99 19.62 -15.49
N ALA A 118 -21.33 19.82 -14.21
CA ALA A 118 -20.60 20.72 -13.35
C ALA A 118 -19.14 20.23 -13.36
N GLU A 119 -18.28 20.96 -14.09
CA GLU A 119 -16.84 20.69 -14.16
C GLU A 119 -16.32 20.42 -12.74
N PRO A 120 -15.80 19.21 -12.45
CA PRO A 120 -15.37 18.90 -11.10
C PRO A 120 -14.25 19.87 -10.74
N THR A 121 -14.34 20.48 -9.55
CA THR A 121 -13.29 21.37 -9.04
C THR A 121 -11.94 20.67 -9.12
N GLU A 122 -10.86 21.42 -9.35
CA GLU A 122 -9.50 20.84 -9.38
C GLU A 122 -9.21 20.02 -8.11
N GLN A 123 -9.70 20.48 -6.96
CA GLN A 123 -9.62 19.74 -5.69
C GLN A 123 -10.37 18.39 -5.72
N ARG A 124 -11.55 18.31 -6.34
CA ARG A 124 -12.32 17.07 -6.52
C ARG A 124 -11.59 16.11 -7.46
N LYS A 125 -10.97 16.62 -8.53
CA LYS A 125 -10.12 15.82 -9.43
C LYS A 125 -8.90 15.26 -8.70
N ASP A 126 -8.24 16.09 -7.89
CA ASP A 126 -7.10 15.69 -7.05
C ASP A 126 -7.48 14.61 -6.04
N SER A 127 -8.62 14.76 -5.35
CA SER A 127 -9.09 13.76 -4.38
C SER A 127 -9.44 12.43 -5.05
N ARG A 128 -10.05 12.44 -6.24
CA ARG A 128 -10.29 11.20 -7.02
C ARG A 128 -8.99 10.54 -7.46
N LEU A 129 -8.01 11.33 -7.93
CA LEU A 129 -6.70 10.81 -8.31
C LEU A 129 -6.00 10.16 -7.11
N LEU A 130 -5.98 10.85 -5.97
CA LEU A 130 -5.37 10.34 -4.75
C LEU A 130 -6.05 9.07 -4.24
N LEU A 131 -7.37 8.96 -4.41
CA LEU A 131 -8.13 7.76 -4.06
C LEU A 131 -7.71 6.57 -4.93
N GLY A 132 -7.55 6.80 -6.24
CA GLY A 132 -7.02 5.81 -7.17
C GLY A 132 -5.62 5.32 -6.76
N LEU A 133 -4.73 6.25 -6.39
CA LEU A 133 -3.40 5.92 -5.89
C LEU A 133 -3.44 5.12 -4.58
N CYS A 134 -4.35 5.44 -3.66
CA CYS A 134 -4.54 4.69 -2.42
C CYS A 134 -4.94 3.24 -2.68
N PHE A 135 -5.90 3.02 -3.58
CA PHE A 135 -6.32 1.67 -3.95
C PHE A 135 -5.19 0.87 -4.61
N ASP A 136 -4.47 1.49 -5.54
CA ASP A 136 -3.35 0.85 -6.23
C ASP A 136 -2.22 0.46 -5.26
N SER A 137 -1.78 1.38 -4.40
CA SER A 137 -0.75 1.09 -3.40
C SER A 137 -1.18 -0.02 -2.43
N ARG A 138 -2.44 0.02 -1.97
CA ARG A 138 -2.99 -1.02 -1.08
C ARG A 138 -3.09 -2.38 -1.77
N ALA A 139 -3.51 -2.40 -3.04
CA ALA A 139 -3.58 -3.63 -3.83
C ALA A 139 -2.20 -4.27 -3.99
N ARG A 140 -1.18 -3.46 -4.32
CA ARG A 140 0.22 -3.92 -4.41
C ARG A 140 0.71 -4.50 -3.08
N TYR A 141 0.44 -3.81 -1.97
CA TYR A 141 0.78 -4.29 -0.63
C TYR A 141 0.15 -5.65 -0.31
N HIS A 142 -1.16 -5.82 -0.54
CA HIS A 142 -1.83 -7.09 -0.32
C HIS A 142 -1.33 -8.19 -1.25
N GLN A 143 -1.03 -7.87 -2.52
CA GLN A 143 -0.50 -8.84 -3.47
C GLN A 143 0.85 -9.39 -3.01
N GLU A 144 1.74 -8.53 -2.53
CA GLU A 144 3.02 -8.94 -1.97
C GLU A 144 2.84 -9.79 -0.70
N ALA A 145 1.93 -9.40 0.19
CA ALA A 145 1.61 -10.20 1.38
C ALA A 145 1.07 -11.59 1.02
N VAL A 146 0.18 -11.69 0.04
CA VAL A 146 -0.36 -12.97 -0.47
C VAL A 146 0.76 -13.81 -1.07
N HIS A 147 1.65 -13.21 -1.86
CA HIS A 147 2.78 -13.92 -2.46
C HIS A 147 3.68 -14.52 -1.37
N ALA A 148 4.08 -13.72 -0.38
CA ALA A 148 4.90 -14.18 0.74
C ALA A 148 4.25 -15.33 1.53
N ILE A 149 2.94 -15.24 1.80
CA ILE A 149 2.19 -16.31 2.47
C ILE A 149 2.17 -17.59 1.61
N GLN A 150 1.94 -17.47 0.31
CA GLN A 150 1.91 -18.61 -0.60
C GLN A 150 3.26 -19.33 -0.66
N GLU A 151 4.36 -18.59 -0.70
CA GLU A 151 5.71 -19.16 -0.64
C GLU A 151 5.95 -19.87 0.69
N GLY A 152 5.61 -19.23 1.82
CA GLY A 152 5.69 -19.86 3.13
C GLY A 152 4.89 -21.17 3.22
N LEU A 153 3.69 -21.21 2.65
CA LEU A 153 2.86 -22.41 2.62
C LEU A 153 3.45 -23.53 1.75
N LYS A 154 4.11 -23.19 0.63
CA LYS A 154 4.81 -24.18 -0.22
C LYS A 154 5.97 -24.81 0.55
N GLU A 155 6.76 -23.99 1.23
CA GLU A 155 7.90 -24.46 2.05
C GLU A 155 7.44 -25.37 3.19
N VAL A 156 6.35 -25.02 3.88
CA VAL A 156 5.77 -25.87 4.95
C VAL A 156 5.28 -27.21 4.41
N LYS A 157 4.63 -27.22 3.24
CA LYS A 157 4.19 -28.47 2.59
C LYS A 157 5.37 -29.36 2.21
N LYS A 158 6.41 -28.79 1.59
CA LYS A 158 7.62 -29.51 1.21
C LYS A 158 8.30 -30.16 2.41
N ARG A 159 8.52 -29.41 3.49
CA ARG A 159 9.10 -29.96 4.73
C ARG A 159 8.27 -31.10 5.31
N ARG A 160 6.94 -31.01 5.24
CA ARG A 160 6.05 -32.08 5.70
C ARG A 160 6.18 -33.35 4.86
N GLU A 161 6.35 -33.23 3.55
CA GLU A 161 6.58 -34.37 2.65
C GLU A 161 7.96 -35.02 2.90
N GLU A 162 8.99 -34.22 3.12
CA GLU A 162 10.33 -34.71 3.45
C GLU A 162 10.37 -35.46 4.79
N VAL A 163 9.59 -35.00 5.80
CA VAL A 163 9.47 -35.72 7.09
C VAL A 163 8.80 -37.08 6.89
N LYS A 164 7.67 -37.13 6.16
CA LYS A 164 7.00 -38.41 5.88
C LYS A 164 7.89 -39.40 5.16
N LYS A 165 8.66 -38.93 4.17
CA LYS A 165 9.57 -39.79 3.42
C LYS A 165 10.68 -40.37 4.31
N LYS A 166 11.18 -39.59 5.27
CA LYS A 166 12.18 -40.08 6.25
C LYS A 166 11.59 -41.08 7.24
N GLU A 167 10.35 -40.88 7.67
CA GLU A 167 9.65 -41.85 8.52
C GLU A 167 9.43 -43.17 7.79
N GLU A 168 9.06 -43.13 6.50
CA GLU A 168 8.94 -44.32 5.65
C GLU A 168 10.30 -45.03 5.42
N GLU A 169 11.40 -44.27 5.30
CA GLU A 169 12.76 -44.83 5.13
C GLU A 169 13.38 -45.39 6.44
N GLU A 170 12.89 -45.02 7.62
CA GLU A 170 13.33 -45.57 8.92
C GLU A 170 12.53 -46.83 9.37
N GLU A 171 11.36 -47.08 8.76
CA GLU A 171 10.54 -48.28 9.04
C GLU A 171 10.90 -49.50 8.17
N ASP A 172 11.71 -49.34 7.12
CA ASP A 172 12.23 -50.40 6.22
C ASP A 172 13.66 -50.86 6.57
#